data_AF-I0L383-F1
#
_entry.id   AF-I0L383-F1
#
_cell.length_a   1.000
_cell.length_b   1.000
_cell.length_c   1.000
_cell.angle_alpha   90.00
_cell.angle_beta   90.00
_cell.angle_gamma   90.00
#
_symmetry.space_group_name_H-M   'P 1'
#
loop_
_entity.id
_entity.type
_entity.pdbx_description
1 polymer ?
#
loop_
_entity_poly.entity_id
_entity_poly.type
_entity_poly.pdbx_seq_one_letter_code
_entity_poly.pdbx_strand_id
1 'polypeptide(L)'
;MLIGGFAAPALRRVGRYADGFVCAAPLTWAGPLVRTVQEGWEAAGRPGRPRLVCQVNVAVGSAATIDEARVAIAAYYAFTGRPGWGEPLSDPAQIADTVAAYREFGADELVLYCYGADPGQVDVLAEIVR
;
A
#
# COMPACT_ATOMS: atom_id res chain seq x y z
N MET A 1 1.87 2.00 17.68
CA MET A 1 2.42 0.88 16.91
C MET A 1 1.48 0.49 15.79
N LEU A 2 2.01 0.38 14.57
CA LEU A 2 1.29 -0.15 13.41
C LEU A 2 1.63 -1.63 13.20
N ILE A 3 0.64 -2.45 12.84
CA ILE A 3 0.83 -3.89 12.57
C ILE A 3 0.16 -4.25 11.25
N GLY A 4 0.81 -5.10 10.44
CA GLY A 4 0.24 -5.68 9.23
C GLY A 4 -0.11 -7.17 9.38
N GLY A 5 -0.78 -7.72 8.37
CA GLY A 5 -1.12 -9.14 8.30
C GLY A 5 -2.27 -9.40 7.33
N PHE A 6 -2.45 -10.67 6.95
CA PHE A 6 -3.51 -11.08 6.02
C PHE A 6 -4.45 -12.13 6.62
N ALA A 7 -3.95 -12.97 7.54
CA ALA A 7 -4.76 -14.01 8.17
C ALA A 7 -5.73 -13.39 9.18
N ALA A 8 -6.99 -13.87 9.21
CA ALA A 8 -8.01 -13.36 10.10
C ALA A 8 -7.59 -13.30 11.60
N PRO A 9 -6.87 -14.29 12.17
CA PRO A 9 -6.36 -14.19 13.54
C PRO A 9 -5.36 -13.04 13.73
N ALA A 10 -4.53 -12.72 12.73
CA ALA A 10 -3.59 -11.61 12.80
C ALA A 10 -4.34 -10.27 12.71
N LEU A 11 -5.28 -10.13 11.76
CA LEU A 11 -6.11 -8.94 11.60
C LEU A 11 -6.90 -8.61 12.87
N ARG A 12 -7.49 -9.62 13.54
CA ARG A 12 -8.16 -9.42 14.84
C ARG A 12 -7.22 -8.93 15.94
N ARG A 13 -5.94 -9.34 15.93
CA ARG A 13 -4.94 -8.81 16.87
C ARG A 13 -4.62 -7.34 16.58
N VAL A 14 -4.60 -6.93 15.31
CA VAL A 14 -4.44 -5.52 14.94
C VAL A 14 -5.56 -4.69 15.57
N GLY A 15 -6.82 -5.07 15.35
CA GLY A 15 -7.97 -4.35 15.92
C GLY A 15 -7.94 -4.27 17.45
N ARG A 16 -7.52 -5.35 18.11
CA ARG A 16 -7.48 -5.41 19.58
C ARG A 16 -6.31 -4.68 20.22
N TYR A 17 -5.14 -4.66 19.60
CA TYR A 17 -3.90 -4.27 20.28
C TYR A 17 -3.04 -3.21 19.57
N ALA A 18 -3.24 -2.96 18.27
CA ALA A 18 -2.43 -1.99 17.53
C ALA A 18 -3.06 -0.60 17.50
N ASP A 19 -2.31 0.45 17.18
CA ASP A 19 -2.89 1.78 16.94
C ASP A 19 -3.37 1.94 15.49
N GLY A 20 -2.98 1.02 14.61
CA GLY A 20 -3.37 1.02 13.22
C GLY A 20 -2.92 -0.20 12.44
N PHE A 21 -3.42 -0.28 11.21
CA PHE A 21 -3.22 -1.36 10.27
C PHE A 21 -2.32 -0.92 9.11
N VAL A 22 -1.26 -1.67 8.84
CA VAL A 22 -0.51 -1.57 7.58
C VAL A 22 -1.11 -2.57 6.60
N CYS A 23 -1.90 -2.05 5.66
CA CYS A 23 -2.57 -2.82 4.63
C CYS A 23 -1.64 -3.00 3.43
N ALA A 24 -0.82 -4.05 3.48
CA ALA A 24 0.10 -4.41 2.39
C ALA A 24 -0.59 -5.16 1.23
N ALA A 25 -1.73 -4.65 0.78
CA ALA A 25 -2.56 -5.24 -0.28
C ALA A 25 -2.99 -4.18 -1.32
N PRO A 26 -3.18 -4.59 -2.59
CA PRO A 26 -3.85 -3.75 -3.57
C PRO A 26 -5.24 -3.31 -3.10
N LEU A 27 -5.69 -2.13 -3.53
CA LEU A 27 -6.96 -1.55 -3.12
C LEU A 27 -8.15 -2.49 -3.35
N THR A 28 -8.13 -3.20 -4.47
CA THR A 28 -9.15 -4.20 -4.85
C THR A 28 -9.33 -5.31 -3.82
N TRP A 29 -8.34 -5.56 -2.97
CA TRP A 29 -8.34 -6.62 -1.95
C TRP A 29 -8.42 -6.06 -0.52
N ALA A 30 -8.24 -4.75 -0.35
CA ALA A 30 -8.10 -4.13 0.97
C ALA A 30 -9.39 -4.15 1.79
N GLY A 31 -10.55 -4.01 1.15
CA GLY A 31 -11.86 -3.88 1.83
C GLY A 31 -12.13 -4.94 2.90
N PRO A 32 -12.10 -6.24 2.58
CA PRO A 32 -12.31 -7.29 3.57
C PRO A 32 -11.29 -7.29 4.71
N LEU A 33 -10.02 -6.98 4.43
CA LEU A 33 -8.96 -6.94 5.45
C LEU A 33 -9.21 -5.82 6.46
N VAL A 34 -9.49 -4.61 5.96
CA VAL A 34 -9.78 -3.43 6.79
C VAL A 34 -11.02 -3.66 7.64
N ARG A 35 -12.07 -4.26 7.07
CA ARG A 35 -13.30 -4.59 7.81
C ARG A 35 -13.03 -5.50 9.01
N THR A 36 -12.23 -6.57 8.84
CA THR A 36 -11.88 -7.47 9.95
C THR A 36 -11.11 -6.74 11.06
N VAL A 37 -10.27 -5.77 10.72
CA VAL A 37 -9.57 -4.95 11.73
C VAL A 37 -10.55 -4.04 12.46
N GLN A 38 -11.45 -3.37 11.74
CA GLN A 38 -12.48 -2.49 12.32
C GLN A 38 -13.42 -3.25 13.25
N GLU A 39 -13.91 -4.42 12.84
CA GLU A 39 -14.71 -5.32 13.68
C GLU A 39 -13.96 -5.71 14.96
N GLY A 40 -12.66 -6.03 14.85
CA GLY A 40 -11.81 -6.34 16.00
C GLY A 40 -11.58 -5.15 16.93
N TRP A 41 -11.55 -3.93 16.39
CA TRP A 41 -11.41 -2.68 17.15
C TRP A 41 -12.69 -2.37 17.93
N GLU A 42 -13.84 -2.44 17.28
CA GLU A 42 -15.16 -2.24 17.88
C GLU A 42 -15.45 -3.29 18.96
N ALA A 43 -15.19 -4.57 18.68
CA ALA A 43 -15.39 -5.66 19.65
C ALA A 43 -14.48 -5.53 20.89
N ALA A 44 -13.35 -4.83 20.77
CA ALA A 44 -12.48 -4.52 21.88
C ALA A 44 -12.92 -3.27 22.67
N GLY A 45 -14.03 -2.62 22.29
CA GLY A 45 -14.57 -1.44 22.96
C GLY A 45 -13.68 -0.20 22.83
N ARG A 46 -12.87 -0.13 21.77
CA ARG A 46 -11.88 0.94 21.61
C ARG A 46 -12.53 2.18 20.99
N PRO A 47 -12.24 3.40 21.50
CA PRO A 47 -12.77 4.62 20.92
C PRO A 47 -12.15 4.90 19.54
N GLY A 48 -12.86 5.65 18.70
CA GLY A 48 -12.37 6.07 17.39
C GLY A 48 -12.22 4.92 16.39
N ARG A 49 -11.20 4.98 15.55
CA ARG A 49 -10.90 3.99 14.50
C ARG A 49 -9.40 3.68 14.43
N PRO A 50 -9.00 2.49 13.96
CA PRO A 50 -7.59 2.21 13.70
C PRO A 50 -7.05 3.14 12.61
N ARG A 51 -5.81 3.63 12.76
CA ARG A 51 -5.11 4.31 11.68
C ARG A 51 -4.90 3.36 10.50
N LEU A 52 -5.26 3.76 9.30
CA LEU A 52 -5.13 2.95 8.08
C LEU A 52 -3.97 3.45 7.23
N VAL A 53 -2.91 2.66 7.13
CA VAL A 53 -1.75 2.91 6.27
C VAL A 53 -1.75 1.90 5.12
N CYS A 54 -1.96 2.38 3.90
CA CYS A 54 -1.97 1.56 2.69
C CYS A 54 -0.65 1.71 1.93
N GLN A 55 -0.46 0.90 0.88
CA GLN A 55 0.73 1.00 0.03
C GLN A 55 0.39 0.74 -1.45
N VAL A 56 1.20 1.30 -2.33
CA VAL A 56 1.21 0.99 -3.77
C VAL A 56 2.64 1.05 -4.29
N ASN A 57 2.97 0.21 -5.26
CA ASN A 57 4.29 0.23 -5.91
C ASN A 57 4.27 1.24 -7.06
N VAL A 58 5.33 2.04 -7.16
CA VAL A 58 5.48 3.07 -8.19
C VAL A 58 6.91 3.07 -8.74
N ALA A 59 7.07 3.58 -9.94
CA ALA A 59 8.37 3.84 -10.56
C ALA A 59 8.21 5.03 -11.52
N VAL A 60 8.94 6.12 -11.29
CA VAL A 60 8.84 7.35 -12.09
C VAL A 60 10.23 7.86 -12.47
N GLY A 61 10.29 8.85 -13.35
CA GLY A 61 11.55 9.44 -13.82
C GLY A 61 12.01 8.84 -15.15
N SER A 62 13.30 8.51 -15.25
CA SER A 62 13.89 8.03 -16.51
C SER A 62 13.33 6.66 -16.92
N ALA A 63 13.34 6.37 -18.22
CA ALA A 63 12.98 5.04 -18.71
C ALA A 63 13.85 3.93 -18.09
N ALA A 64 15.14 4.20 -17.88
CA ALA A 64 16.05 3.26 -17.21
C ALA A 64 15.64 2.99 -15.75
N THR A 65 15.21 4.01 -15.00
CA THR A 65 14.69 3.87 -13.62
C THR A 65 13.44 3.00 -13.60
N ILE A 66 12.53 3.22 -14.55
CA ILE A 66 11.28 2.45 -14.65
C ILE A 66 11.56 0.99 -14.99
N ASP A 67 12.45 0.73 -15.96
CA ASP A 67 12.84 -0.63 -16.34
C ASP A 67 13.56 -1.36 -15.21
N GLU A 68 14.46 -0.68 -14.49
CA GLU A 68 15.12 -1.21 -13.29
C GLU A 68 14.08 -1.66 -12.24
N ALA A 69 13.12 -0.79 -11.93
CA ALA A 69 12.07 -1.08 -10.96
C ALA A 69 11.21 -2.28 -11.36
N ARG A 70 10.87 -2.39 -12.65
CA ARG A 70 10.09 -3.51 -13.22
C ARG A 70 10.85 -4.84 -13.08
N VAL A 71 12.15 -4.85 -13.34
CA VAL A 71 13.00 -6.04 -13.15
C VAL A 71 13.11 -6.40 -11.67
N ALA A 72 13.38 -5.41 -10.80
CA ALA A 72 13.56 -5.62 -9.37
C ALA A 72 12.30 -6.22 -8.72
N ILE A 73 11.11 -5.69 -9.05
CA ILE A 73 9.87 -6.20 -8.47
C ILE A 73 9.51 -7.60 -8.98
N ALA A 74 9.77 -7.88 -10.27
CA ALA A 74 9.52 -9.19 -10.85
C ALA A 74 10.42 -10.25 -10.20
N ALA A 75 11.69 -9.90 -9.96
CA ALA A 75 12.62 -10.77 -9.23
C ALA A 75 12.17 -10.98 -7.78
N TYR A 76 11.75 -9.93 -7.07
CA TYR A 76 11.26 -10.01 -5.69
C TYR A 76 10.04 -10.94 -5.56
N TYR A 77 9.09 -10.85 -6.50
CA TYR A 77 7.87 -11.65 -6.48
C TYR A 77 7.94 -12.95 -7.31
N ALA A 78 9.11 -13.35 -7.80
CA ALA A 78 9.28 -14.56 -8.60
C ALA A 78 8.75 -15.83 -7.89
N PHE A 79 8.85 -15.89 -6.55
CA PHE A 79 8.34 -17.00 -5.74
C PHE A 79 6.81 -17.21 -5.84
N THR A 80 6.07 -16.20 -6.31
CA THR A 80 4.61 -16.30 -6.47
C THR A 80 4.19 -17.07 -7.72
N GLY A 81 5.08 -17.21 -8.71
CA GLY A 81 4.77 -17.77 -10.02
C GLY A 81 3.76 -16.94 -10.83
N ARG A 82 3.50 -15.67 -10.45
CA ARG A 82 2.52 -14.78 -11.08
C ARG A 82 3.23 -13.64 -11.82
N PRO A 83 3.26 -13.66 -13.17
CA PRO A 83 3.78 -12.54 -13.94
C PRO A 83 3.03 -11.23 -13.64
N GLY A 84 3.74 -10.11 -13.61
CA GLY A 84 3.17 -8.79 -13.31
C GLY A 84 2.74 -8.58 -11.86
N TRP A 85 2.99 -9.54 -10.97
CA TRP A 85 2.62 -9.40 -9.56
C TRP A 85 3.38 -8.26 -8.91
N GLY A 86 2.64 -7.26 -8.41
CA GLY A 86 3.20 -6.07 -7.78
C GLY A 86 3.73 -5.02 -8.76
N GLU A 87 3.54 -5.16 -10.06
CA GLU A 87 4.03 -4.23 -11.08
C GLU A 87 3.79 -2.75 -10.71
N PRO A 88 4.83 -1.89 -10.78
CA PRO A 88 4.71 -0.51 -10.36
C PRO A 88 3.89 0.32 -11.33
N LEU A 89 3.13 1.28 -10.79
CA LEU A 89 2.54 2.35 -11.57
C LEU A 89 3.64 3.31 -12.03
N SER A 90 3.58 3.72 -13.30
CA SER A 90 4.57 4.64 -13.90
C SER A 90 3.96 5.82 -14.64
N ASP A 91 2.65 5.77 -14.91
CA ASP A 91 1.90 6.90 -15.46
C ASP A 91 1.51 7.87 -14.33
N PRO A 92 1.93 9.15 -14.39
CA PRO A 92 1.56 10.17 -13.41
C PRO A 92 0.05 10.31 -13.18
N ALA A 93 -0.76 10.23 -14.23
CA ALA A 93 -2.22 10.36 -14.10
C ALA A 93 -2.79 9.19 -13.30
N GLN A 94 -2.36 7.96 -13.63
CA GLN A 94 -2.77 6.76 -12.92
C GLN A 94 -2.33 6.77 -11.45
N ILE A 95 -1.15 7.33 -11.14
CA ILE A 95 -0.66 7.48 -9.76
C ILE A 95 -1.57 8.45 -9.00
N ALA A 96 -1.89 9.62 -9.57
CA ALA A 96 -2.78 10.60 -8.95
C ALA A 96 -4.19 10.02 -8.70
N ASP A 97 -4.77 9.33 -9.69
CA ASP A 97 -6.06 8.65 -9.55
C ASP A 97 -6.02 7.57 -8.45
N THR A 98 -4.93 6.81 -8.37
CA THR A 98 -4.75 5.78 -7.34
C THR A 98 -4.67 6.41 -5.94
N VAL A 99 -3.94 7.52 -5.79
CA VAL A 99 -3.88 8.28 -4.53
C VAL A 99 -5.27 8.75 -4.11
N ALA A 100 -6.04 9.32 -5.05
CA ALA A 100 -7.41 9.74 -4.80
C ALA A 100 -8.32 8.58 -4.38
N ALA A 101 -8.20 7.43 -5.06
CA ALA A 101 -8.98 6.23 -4.74
C ALA A 101 -8.69 5.68 -3.34
N TYR A 102 -7.41 5.65 -2.91
CA TYR A 102 -7.07 5.23 -1.54
C TYR A 102 -7.56 6.24 -0.49
N ARG A 103 -7.57 7.54 -0.81
CA ARG A 103 -8.14 8.58 0.05
C ARG A 103 -9.65 8.39 0.22
N GLU A 104 -10.38 8.16 -0.87
CA GLU A 104 -11.82 7.87 -0.85
C GLU A 104 -12.13 6.58 -0.07
N PHE A 105 -11.29 5.57 -0.22
CA PHE A 105 -11.36 4.33 0.56
C PHE A 105 -11.18 4.54 2.07
N GLY A 106 -10.64 5.69 2.49
CA GLY A 106 -10.46 6.06 3.90
C GLY A 106 -9.08 5.73 4.46
N ALA A 107 -8.06 5.57 3.61
CA ALA A 107 -6.69 5.50 4.07
C ALA A 107 -6.28 6.83 4.71
N ASP A 108 -5.70 6.77 5.91
CA ASP A 108 -5.12 7.96 6.56
C ASP A 108 -3.76 8.30 5.94
N GLU A 109 -3.04 7.28 5.45
CA GLU A 109 -1.76 7.43 4.72
C GLU A 109 -1.63 6.39 3.59
N LEU A 110 -0.94 6.78 2.52
CA LEU A 110 -0.55 5.91 1.41
C LEU A 110 0.96 5.96 1.20
N VAL A 111 1.62 4.82 1.32
CA VAL A 111 3.06 4.68 1.07
C VAL A 111 3.28 4.35 -0.40
N LEU A 112 4.08 5.17 -1.09
CA LEU A 112 4.50 4.95 -2.47
C LEU A 112 5.86 4.24 -2.48
N TYR A 113 5.87 2.93 -2.71
CA TYR A 113 7.12 2.16 -2.74
C TYR A 113 7.80 2.24 -4.10
N CYS A 114 8.99 2.83 -4.11
CA CYS A 114 9.88 2.84 -5.27
C CYS A 114 10.74 1.57 -5.28
N TYR A 115 10.83 0.91 -6.43
CA TYR A 115 11.71 -0.25 -6.64
C TYR A 115 12.92 0.06 -7.53
N GLY A 116 12.99 1.28 -8.09
CA GLY A 116 14.19 1.81 -8.75
C GLY A 116 15.12 2.49 -7.73
N ALA A 117 16.42 2.52 -8.00
CA ALA A 117 17.43 3.01 -7.07
C ALA A 117 17.57 4.55 -7.03
N ASP A 118 17.00 5.25 -8.02
CA ASP A 118 17.09 6.70 -8.14
C ASP A 118 16.27 7.43 -7.05
N PRO A 119 16.90 8.17 -6.12
CA PRO A 119 16.19 8.91 -5.08
C PRO A 119 15.40 10.10 -5.64
N GLY A 120 15.70 10.58 -6.85
CA GLY A 120 14.98 11.69 -7.50
C GLY A 120 13.51 11.36 -7.81
N GLN A 121 13.13 10.08 -7.72
CA GLN A 121 11.73 9.65 -7.75
C GLN A 121 10.88 10.36 -6.69
N VAL A 122 11.43 10.66 -5.51
CA VAL A 122 10.69 11.33 -4.43
C VAL A 122 10.24 12.73 -4.85
N ASP A 123 11.12 13.49 -5.51
CA ASP A 123 10.80 14.83 -5.98
C ASP A 123 9.74 14.80 -7.09
N VAL A 124 9.86 13.86 -8.02
CA VAL A 124 8.87 13.67 -9.09
C VAL A 124 7.50 13.27 -8.51
N LEU A 125 7.47 12.34 -7.56
CA LEU A 125 6.22 11.94 -6.90
C LEU A 125 5.60 13.09 -6.11
N ALA A 126 6.41 13.93 -5.46
CA ALA A 126 5.92 15.11 -4.75
C ALA A 126 5.22 16.12 -5.66
N GLU A 127 5.60 16.22 -6.94
CA GLU A 127 4.88 17.03 -7.92
C GLU A 127 3.54 16.40 -8.34
N ILE A 128 3.46 15.07 -8.39
CA ILE A 128 2.27 14.32 -8.84
C ILE A 128 1.17 14.33 -7.77
N VAL A 129 1.53 14.18 -6.49
CA VAL A 129 0.57 13.92 -5.40
C VAL A 129 0.18 15.17 -4.58
N ARG A 130 0.51 16.35 -5.08
CA ARG A 130 0.14 17.63 -4.47
C ARG A 130 -1.36 17.88 -4.41
#